data_AF-A0A4Q1DER5-F1
#
_entry.id   AF-A0A4Q1DER5-F1
#
_cell.length_a   1.000
_cell.length_b   1.000
_cell.length_c   1.000
_cell.angle_alpha   90.00
_cell.angle_beta   90.00
_cell.angle_gamma   90.00
#
_symmetry.space_group_name_H-M   'P 1'
#
loop_
_entity.id
_entity.type
_entity.pdbx_description
1 polymer ?
#
loop_
_entity_poly.entity_id
_entity_poly.type
_entity_poly.pdbx_seq_one_letter_code
_entity_poly.pdbx_strand_id
1 'polypeptide(L)'
;MNDEKRNALETHYRPVVEEVVERWAVGKPPNPSPAATSYKPSGYFRLTNYLLDYAIRHRALPSGLHRMPEGRDRFGNFEPGFVVNFDQIVGDSSLREP
;
A
#
# COMPACT_ATOMS: atom_id res chain seq x y z
N MET A 1 9.21 -3.84 19.05
CA MET A 1 8.60 -5.10 18.53
C MET A 1 9.73 -5.91 17.95
N ASN A 2 9.88 -7.18 18.31
CA ASN A 2 10.92 -8.02 17.71
C ASN A 2 10.55 -8.38 16.27
N ASP A 3 11.54 -8.80 15.48
CA ASP A 3 11.37 -9.04 14.05
C ASP A 3 10.40 -10.19 13.77
N GLU A 4 10.39 -11.23 14.61
CA GLU A 4 9.47 -12.36 14.49
C GLU A 4 8.00 -11.92 14.63
N LYS A 5 7.69 -11.10 15.64
CA LYS A 5 6.34 -10.56 15.82
C LYS A 5 5.97 -9.63 14.66
N ARG A 6 6.91 -8.82 14.16
CA ARG A 6 6.67 -7.98 12.97
C ARG A 6 6.31 -8.84 11.76
N ASN A 7 7.08 -9.89 11.49
CA ASN A 7 6.89 -10.78 10.34
C ASN A 7 5.55 -11.53 10.41
N ALA A 8 5.16 -12.01 11.61
CA ALA A 8 3.87 -12.65 11.82
C ALA A 8 2.70 -11.70 11.51
N LEU A 9 2.79 -10.46 11.97
CA LEU A 9 1.76 -9.45 11.74
C LEU A 9 1.70 -8.98 10.30
N GLU A 10 2.86 -8.84 9.66
CA GLU A 10 2.93 -8.52 8.24
C GLU A 10 2.25 -9.60 7.42
N THR A 11 2.53 -10.87 7.71
CA THR A 11 1.90 -12.02 7.06
C THR A 11 0.38 -12.02 7.27
N HIS A 12 -0.07 -11.73 8.49
CA HIS A 12 -1.49 -11.69 8.82
C HIS A 12 -2.26 -10.54 8.14
N TYR A 13 -1.68 -9.34 8.09
CA TYR A 13 -2.35 -8.16 7.50
C TYR A 13 -2.21 -8.06 5.98
N ARG A 14 -1.22 -8.72 5.39
CA ARG A 14 -0.90 -8.65 3.96
C ARG A 14 -2.09 -8.90 3.03
N PRO A 15 -2.92 -9.95 3.21
CA PRO A 15 -4.06 -10.18 2.31
C PRO A 15 -5.05 -9.00 2.27
N VAL A 16 -5.36 -8.42 3.44
CA VAL A 16 -6.28 -7.28 3.54
C VAL A 16 -5.65 -6.03 2.92
N VAL A 17 -4.36 -5.80 3.16
CA VAL A 17 -3.64 -4.67 2.55
C VAL A 17 -3.60 -4.80 1.03
N GLU A 18 -3.30 -6.00 0.51
CA GLU A 18 -3.28 -6.24 -0.94
C GLU A 18 -4.66 -5.99 -1.55
N GLU A 19 -5.75 -6.45 -0.92
CA GLU A 19 -7.11 -6.16 -1.37
C GLU A 19 -7.41 -4.65 -1.48
N VAL A 20 -7.05 -3.87 -0.45
CA VAL A 20 -7.24 -2.41 -0.44
C VAL A 20 -6.44 -1.72 -1.55
N VAL A 21 -5.20 -2.16 -1.78
CA VAL A 21 -4.34 -1.59 -2.83
C VAL A 21 -4.84 -1.98 -4.22
N GLU A 22 -5.37 -3.20 -4.40
CA GLU A 22 -5.98 -3.62 -5.67
C GLU A 22 -7.20 -2.76 -6.00
N ARG A 23 -8.07 -2.47 -5.02
CA ARG A 23 -9.19 -1.52 -5.20
C ARG A 23 -8.70 -0.13 -5.61
N TRP A 24 -7.64 0.36 -4.97
CA TRP A 24 -7.00 1.62 -5.37
C TRP A 24 -6.44 1.58 -6.80
N ALA A 25 -5.95 0.44 -7.26
CA ALA A 25 -5.36 0.28 -8.59
C ALA A 25 -6.40 0.21 -9.73
N VAL A 26 -7.67 -0.06 -9.43
CA VAL A 26 -8.74 -0.17 -10.45
C VAL A 26 -8.81 1.09 -11.31
N GLY A 27 -8.76 0.90 -12.63
CA GLY A 27 -8.86 1.99 -13.61
C GLY A 27 -7.61 2.87 -13.73
N LYS A 28 -6.54 2.62 -12.95
CA LYS A 28 -5.27 3.34 -13.09
C LYS A 28 -4.41 2.71 -14.19
N PRO A 29 -3.68 3.52 -14.98
CA PRO A 29 -2.77 2.98 -15.98
C PRO A 29 -1.61 2.23 -15.32
N PRO A 30 -1.05 1.21 -15.98
CA PRO A 30 0.17 0.55 -15.51
C PRO A 30 1.33 1.54 -15.43
N ASN A 31 2.34 1.22 -14.63
CA ASN A 31 3.57 2.01 -14.57
C ASN A 31 4.17 2.15 -15.99
N PRO A 32 4.36 3.38 -16.50
CA PRO A 32 4.85 3.60 -17.86
C PRO A 32 6.35 3.31 -18.01
N SER A 33 7.07 3.01 -16.92
CA SER A 33 8.49 2.68 -16.95
C SER A 33 8.73 1.43 -17.81
N PRO A 34 9.62 1.48 -18.82
CA PRO A 34 9.96 0.32 -19.64
C PRO A 34 10.66 -0.78 -18.83
N ALA A 35 11.14 -0.45 -17.63
CA ALA A 35 11.78 -1.39 -16.71
C ALA A 35 10.80 -1.96 -15.66
N ALA A 36 9.51 -1.64 -15.76
CA ALA A 36 8.47 -2.21 -14.90
C ALA A 36 8.37 -3.73 -15.11
N THR A 37 8.35 -4.49 -14.01
CA THR A 37 8.19 -5.97 -14.04
C THR A 37 6.76 -6.43 -13.73
N SER A 38 5.81 -5.50 -13.64
CA SER A 38 4.40 -5.81 -13.42
C SER A 38 3.51 -4.77 -14.11
N TYR A 39 2.25 -5.14 -14.33
CA TYR A 39 1.21 -4.22 -14.82
C TYR A 39 0.63 -3.31 -13.73
N LYS A 40 1.28 -3.23 -12.56
CA LYS A 40 0.78 -2.42 -11.45
C LYS A 40 1.03 -0.92 -11.72
N PRO A 41 0.13 -0.03 -11.28
CA PRO A 41 0.33 1.41 -11.42
C PRO A 41 1.53 1.90 -10.59
N SER A 42 2.09 3.04 -10.98
CA SER A 42 3.14 3.71 -10.20
C SER A 42 2.67 3.96 -8.76
N GLY A 43 3.53 3.66 -7.79
CA GLY A 43 3.20 3.77 -6.37
C GLY A 43 2.41 2.61 -5.75
N TYR A 44 2.00 1.58 -6.51
CA TYR A 44 1.32 0.38 -5.97
C TYR A 44 2.08 -0.22 -4.78
N PHE A 45 3.34 -0.60 -4.99
CA PHE A 45 4.15 -1.23 -3.94
C PHE A 45 4.48 -0.26 -2.79
N ARG A 46 4.58 1.04 -3.07
CA ARG A 46 4.77 2.05 -2.02
C ARG A 46 3.54 2.13 -1.13
N LEU A 47 2.34 2.11 -1.72
CA LEU A 47 1.08 2.11 -0.97
C LEU A 47 0.93 0.81 -0.16
N THR A 48 1.28 -0.34 -0.73
CA THR A 48 1.31 -1.63 -0.01
C THR A 48 2.20 -1.55 1.23
N ASN A 49 3.44 -1.07 1.07
CA ASN A 49 4.39 -0.96 2.18
C ASN A 49 3.92 0.03 3.24
N TYR A 50 3.37 1.19 2.82
CA TYR A 50 2.78 2.17 3.73
C TYR A 50 1.64 1.56 4.55
N LEU A 51 0.71 0.87 3.91
CA LEU A 51 -0.45 0.27 4.57
C LEU A 51 -0.07 -0.88 5.51
N LEU A 52 0.87 -1.74 5.12
CA LEU A 52 1.40 -2.78 5.99
C LEU A 52 2.01 -2.19 7.26
N ASP A 53 2.86 -1.20 7.10
CA ASP A 53 3.52 -0.54 8.22
C ASP A 53 2.53 0.22 9.12
N TYR A 54 1.54 0.88 8.54
CA TYR A 54 0.43 1.51 9.27
C TYR A 54 -0.38 0.47 10.07
N ALA A 55 -0.79 -0.63 9.42
CA ALA A 55 -1.56 -1.70 10.05
C ALA A 55 -0.81 -2.35 11.23
N ILE A 56 0.49 -2.58 11.06
CA ILE A 56 1.37 -3.14 12.10
C ILE A 56 1.48 -2.18 13.30
N ARG A 57 1.60 -0.87 13.06
CA ARG A 57 1.78 0.14 14.13
C ARG A 57 0.47 0.45 14.85
N HIS A 58 -0.62 0.57 14.11
CA HIS A 58 -1.88 1.12 14.61
C HIS A 58 -2.97 0.07 14.82
N ARG A 59 -2.79 -1.16 14.34
CA ARG A 59 -3.83 -2.22 14.38
C ARG A 59 -5.13 -1.79 13.69
N ALA A 60 -5.03 -0.85 12.76
CA ALA A 60 -6.14 -0.27 12.03
C ALA A 60 -5.71 0.03 10.60
N LEU A 61 -6.68 0.20 9.70
CA LEU A 61 -6.46 0.82 8.40
C LEU A 61 -6.59 2.35 8.54
N PRO A 62 -5.88 3.14 7.73
CA PRO A 62 -6.03 4.59 7.73
C PRO A 62 -7.41 5.00 7.20
N SER A 63 -7.82 6.23 7.51
CA SER A 63 -9.07 6.84 7.04
C SER A 63 -8.81 8.24 6.49
N GLY A 64 -9.74 8.78 5.69
CA GLY A 64 -9.63 10.11 5.12
C GLY A 64 -8.62 10.23 3.97
N LEU A 65 -8.25 11.48 3.67
CA LEU A 65 -7.34 11.84 2.58
C LEU A 65 -5.90 11.93 3.07
N HIS A 66 -5.03 11.11 2.49
CA HIS A 66 -3.61 11.11 2.81
C HIS A 66 -2.79 11.44 1.56
N ARG A 67 -1.80 12.32 1.72
CA ARG A 67 -0.79 12.58 0.69
C ARG A 67 0.38 11.60 0.87
N MET A 68 0.57 10.73 -0.11
CA MET A 68 1.75 9.88 -0.19
C MET A 68 2.92 10.72 -0.71
N PRO A 69 4.10 10.63 -0.06
CA PRO A 69 5.26 11.38 -0.49
C PRO A 69 5.76 10.90 -1.85
N GLU A 70 6.57 11.76 -2.47
CA GLU A 70 7.41 11.37 -3.60
C GLU A 70 8.36 10.25 -3.18
N GLY A 71 8.79 9.45 -4.15
CA GLY A 71 9.68 8.33 -3.90
C GLY A 71 10.53 8.03 -5.11
N ARG A 72 11.22 6.89 -5.04
CA ARG A 72 12.01 6.38 -6.14
C ARG A 72 11.65 4.94 -6.44
N ASP A 73 11.70 4.58 -7.72
CA ASP A 73 11.63 3.19 -8.12
C ASP A 73 12.95 2.46 -7.79
N ARG A 74 12.99 1.14 -8.04
CA ARG A 74 14.18 0.30 -7.81
C ARG A 74 15.40 0.68 -8.68
N PHE A 75 15.22 1.50 -9.71
CA PHE A 75 16.29 2.00 -10.58
C PHE A 75 16.71 3.44 -10.21
N GLY A 76 16.12 3.99 -9.14
CA GLY A 76 16.39 5.34 -8.68
C GLY A 76 15.63 6.43 -9.43
N ASN A 77 14.73 6.09 -10.37
CA ASN A 77 13.91 7.07 -11.06
C ASN A 77 12.90 7.70 -10.10
N PHE A 78 12.64 8.98 -10.30
CA PHE A 78 11.64 9.70 -9.52
C PHE A 78 10.23 9.19 -9.81
N GLU A 79 9.47 8.94 -8.75
CA GLU A 79 8.05 8.64 -8.81
C GLU A 79 7.27 9.71 -8.03
N PRO A 80 6.34 10.45 -8.67
CA PRO A 80 5.64 11.54 -8.02
C PRO A 80 4.82 11.06 -6.81
N GLY A 81 4.63 11.97 -5.86
CA GLY A 81 3.68 11.78 -4.78
C GLY A 81 2.25 11.74 -5.31
N PHE A 82 1.35 11.13 -4.56
CA PHE A 82 -0.04 10.95 -4.97
C PHE A 82 -0.97 11.06 -3.76
N VAL A 83 -2.23 11.42 -4.00
CA VAL A 83 -3.24 11.48 -2.94
C VAL A 83 -4.04 10.19 -2.95
N VAL A 84 -4.34 9.68 -1.76
CA VAL A 84 -5.17 8.49 -1.55
C VAL A 84 -6.35 8.89 -0.67
N ASN A 85 -7.56 8.58 -1.12
CA ASN A 85 -8.76 8.66 -0.30
C ASN A 85 -9.03 7.29 0.30
N PHE A 86 -8.64 7.08 1.55
CA PHE A 86 -8.79 5.78 2.21
C PHE A 86 -10.25 5.43 2.48
N ASP A 87 -11.13 6.41 2.67
CA ASP A 87 -12.56 6.16 2.87
C ASP A 87 -13.19 5.49 1.64
N GLN A 88 -12.64 5.72 0.44
CA GLN A 88 -13.13 5.12 -0.80
C GLN A 88 -12.56 3.73 -1.08
N ILE A 89 -11.33 3.43 -0.65
CA ILE A 89 -10.64 2.19 -1.02
C ILE A 89 -10.65 1.15 0.11
N VAL A 90 -10.72 1.58 1.36
CA VAL A 90 -10.84 0.68 2.52
C VAL A 90 -12.24 0.07 2.56
N GLY A 91 -13.29 0.87 2.38
CA GLY A 91 -14.68 0.37 2.40
C GLY A 91 -14.97 -0.48 3.64
N ASP A 92 -15.48 -1.69 3.44
CA ASP A 92 -15.78 -2.65 4.51
C ASP A 92 -14.57 -3.49 4.97
N SER A 93 -13.38 -3.24 4.43
CA SER A 93 -12.17 -3.98 4.82
C SER A 93 -11.82 -3.67 6.27
N SER A 94 -11.54 -4.71 7.05
CA SER A 94 -11.15 -4.62 8.45
C SER A 94 -9.97 -5.52 8.72
N LEU A 95 -9.08 -5.07 9.61
CA LEU A 95 -8.04 -5.93 10.13
C LEU A 95 -8.65 -6.81 11.22
N ARG A 96 -8.44 -8.12 11.13
CA ARG A 96 -8.76 -9.04 12.22
C ARG A 96 -7.60 -9.03 13.22
N GLU A 97 -7.92 -9.21 14.50
CA GLU A 97 -6.85 -9.44 15.48
C GLU A 97 -6.05 -10.70 15.09
N PRO A 98 -4.71 -10.64 15.18
CA PRO A 98 -3.81 -11.75 14.88
C PRO A 98 -3.87 -12.85 15.94
#